data_AF-A0A839NZT3-F1
#
_entry.id   AF-A0A839NZT3-F1
#
_cell.length_a   1.000
_cell.length_b   1.000
_cell.length_c   1.000
_cell.angle_alpha   90.00
_cell.angle_beta   90.00
_cell.angle_gamma   90.00
#
_symmetry.space_group_name_H-M   'P 1'
#
loop_
_entity.id
_entity.type
_entity.pdbx_description
1 polymer ?
#
loop_
_entity_poly.entity_id
_entity_poly.type
_entity_poly.pdbx_seq_one_letter_code
_entity_poly.pdbx_strand_id
1 'polypeptide(L)'
;MALRIEGCSPPPRSNEPWTRADVELWLKAAFRALPYTPIYAPRGNTLHAVQAEVPDATFDMLAFSGTVLGDKSEDRQAVLVWARAMATHGEVGGSIAEFCRLTKWSRATFDRRRIKACERIAAAKNTDDRRP
;
A
#
# COMPACT_ATOMS: atom_id res chain seq x y z
N MET A 1 16.11 -16.02 21.67
CA MET A 1 15.16 -16.62 20.71
C MET A 1 14.47 -15.48 19.98
N ALA A 2 14.91 -15.18 18.76
CA ALA A 2 14.31 -14.11 17.96
C ALA A 2 12.97 -14.61 17.42
N LEU A 3 11.89 -13.90 17.77
CA LEU A 3 10.58 -14.08 17.13
C LEU A 3 10.77 -13.76 15.65
N ARG A 4 10.78 -14.81 14.83
CA ARG A 4 10.65 -14.71 13.38
C ARG A 4 9.37 -13.90 13.16
N ILE A 5 9.52 -12.64 12.75
CA ILE A 5 8.40 -11.93 12.14
C ILE A 5 8.10 -12.79 10.93
N GLU A 6 7.00 -13.55 10.96
CA GLU A 6 6.46 -14.23 9.79
C GLU A 6 6.09 -13.12 8.80
N GLY A 7 7.11 -12.62 8.11
CA GLY A 7 6.97 -11.76 6.96
C GLY A 7 6.06 -12.54 6.04
N CYS A 8 4.86 -11.99 5.85
CA CYS A 8 3.81 -12.50 4.98
C CYS A 8 4.52 -13.08 3.76
N SER A 9 4.69 -14.40 3.73
CA SER A 9 5.24 -15.02 2.53
C SER A 9 4.27 -14.62 1.45
N PRO A 10 4.75 -14.17 0.28
CA PRO A 10 3.84 -13.92 -0.81
C PRO A 10 2.94 -15.14 -0.94
N PRO A 11 1.61 -14.98 -1.14
CA PRO A 11 0.80 -16.13 -1.49
C PRO A 11 1.60 -16.85 -2.58
N PRO A 12 1.78 -18.19 -2.49
CA PRO A 12 2.42 -18.92 -3.57
C PRO A 12 1.75 -18.40 -4.83
N ARG A 13 2.53 -17.88 -5.78
CA ARG A 13 1.98 -17.35 -7.04
C ARG A 13 1.30 -18.53 -7.74
N SER A 14 0.09 -18.86 -7.30
CA SER A 14 -0.93 -19.50 -8.08
C SER A 14 -1.12 -18.59 -9.28
N ASN A 15 -1.43 -19.15 -10.44
CA ASN A 15 -1.81 -18.38 -11.63
C ASN A 15 -3.11 -17.56 -11.43
N GLU A 16 -3.47 -17.24 -10.19
CA GLU A 16 -4.67 -16.53 -9.81
C GLU A 16 -4.47 -15.03 -9.97
N PRO A 17 -5.47 -14.34 -10.53
CA PRO A 17 -5.40 -12.90 -10.69
C PRO A 17 -5.40 -12.20 -9.33
N TRP A 18 -4.58 -11.16 -9.19
CA TRP A 18 -4.59 -10.23 -8.08
C TRP A 18 -6.00 -9.72 -7.81
N THR A 19 -6.40 -9.78 -6.54
CA THR A 19 -7.65 -9.21 -6.05
C THR A 19 -7.41 -7.92 -5.28
N ARG A 20 -8.50 -7.19 -5.01
CA ARG A 20 -8.49 -6.04 -4.08
C ARG A 20 -7.92 -6.44 -2.71
N ALA A 21 -8.28 -7.62 -2.21
CA ALA A 21 -7.87 -8.08 -0.90
C ALA A 21 -6.36 -8.31 -0.81
N ASP A 22 -5.75 -8.80 -1.90
CA ASP A 22 -4.31 -9.00 -1.98
C ASP A 22 -3.57 -7.66 -1.94
N VAL A 23 -3.98 -6.70 -2.76
CA VAL A 23 -3.40 -5.34 -2.74
C VAL A 23 -3.49 -4.74 -1.35
N GLU A 24 -4.64 -4.87 -0.70
CA GLU A 24 -4.87 -4.38 0.66
C GLU A 24 -3.98 -5.07 1.71
N LEU A 25 -3.82 -6.39 1.60
CA LEU A 25 -2.96 -7.18 2.47
C LEU A 25 -1.51 -6.70 2.36
N TRP A 26 -1.01 -6.54 1.14
CA TRP A 26 0.38 -6.18 0.87
C TRP A 26 0.73 -4.75 1.26
N LEU A 27 -0.17 -3.80 1.03
CA LEU A 27 0.04 -2.42 1.48
C LEU A 27 0.09 -2.33 3.01
N LYS A 28 -0.75 -3.10 3.72
CA LYS A 28 -0.67 -3.20 5.19
C LYS A 28 0.63 -3.87 5.62
N ALA A 29 1.06 -4.94 4.96
CA ALA A 29 2.33 -5.61 5.26
C ALA A 29 3.52 -4.63 5.12
N ALA A 30 3.51 -3.78 4.10
CA ALA A 30 4.53 -2.77 3.90
C ALA A 30 4.62 -1.74 5.03
N PHE A 31 3.48 -1.23 5.50
CA PHE A 31 3.48 -0.32 6.64
C PHE A 31 3.69 -1.00 8.00
N ARG A 32 3.46 -2.32 8.13
CA ARG A 32 3.87 -3.07 9.32
C ARG A 32 5.39 -3.18 9.40
N ALA A 33 6.04 -3.44 8.26
CA ALA A 33 7.49 -3.48 8.18
C ALA A 33 8.12 -2.08 8.32
N LEU A 34 7.52 -1.06 7.71
CA LEU A 34 8.04 0.30 7.69
C LEU A 34 6.94 1.34 7.98
N PRO A 35 6.56 1.51 9.25
CA PRO A 35 5.44 2.38 9.63
C PRO A 35 5.69 3.86 9.29
N TYR A 36 6.95 4.29 9.29
CA TYR A 36 7.35 5.68 9.05
C TYR A 36 7.65 6.01 7.58
N THR A 37 7.60 5.04 6.66
CA THR A 37 7.88 5.27 5.22
C THR A 37 6.97 6.35 4.66
N PRO A 38 7.48 7.45 4.09
CA PRO A 38 6.67 8.56 3.61
C PRO A 38 5.53 8.13 2.69
N ILE A 39 4.30 8.59 2.98
CA ILE A 39 3.12 8.43 2.10
C ILE A 39 3.27 9.28 0.82
N TYR A 40 4.11 10.32 0.91
CA TYR A 40 4.55 11.15 -0.20
C TYR A 40 6.02 10.88 -0.46
N ALA A 41 6.32 10.13 -1.52
CA ALA A 41 7.66 10.02 -2.07
C ALA A 41 7.66 10.68 -3.45
N PRO A 42 8.34 11.83 -3.65
CA PRO A 42 8.70 12.29 -4.99
C PRO A 42 9.54 11.19 -5.65
N ARG A 43 9.36 10.94 -6.96
CA ARG A 43 10.30 10.07 -7.68
C ARG A 43 11.70 10.67 -7.59
N GLY A 44 12.60 9.96 -6.92
CA GLY A 44 13.97 10.39 -6.68
C GLY A 44 14.58 9.54 -5.58
N ASN A 45 15.31 8.51 -6.00
CA ASN A 45 15.96 7.45 -5.21
C ASN A 45 15.02 6.45 -4.53
N THR A 46 14.96 5.29 -5.17
CA THR A 46 14.96 3.95 -4.56
C THR A 46 14.76 4.00 -3.05
N LEU A 47 13.54 3.65 -2.60
CA LEU A 47 13.32 3.26 -1.21
C LEU A 47 14.19 2.02 -0.97
N HIS A 48 15.47 2.23 -0.64
CA HIS A 48 16.33 1.16 -0.18
C HIS A 48 15.82 0.77 1.19
N ALA A 49 15.43 -0.50 1.34
CA ALA A 49 15.24 -1.09 2.64
C ALA A 49 16.55 -0.91 3.43
N VAL A 50 16.54 -0.02 4.43
CA VAL A 50 17.68 0.11 5.36
C VAL A 50 17.82 -1.17 6.21
N GLN A 51 16.81 -2.05 6.17
CA GLN A 51 16.82 -3.38 6.75
C GLN A 51 16.88 -4.44 5.65
N ALA A 52 17.98 -5.20 5.61
CA ALA A 52 18.23 -6.28 4.67
C ALA A 52 17.22 -7.46 4.75
N GLU A 53 16.31 -7.45 5.74
CA GLU A 53 15.30 -8.50 5.95
C GLU A 53 13.91 -8.18 5.37
N VAL A 54 13.64 -6.97 4.87
CA VAL A 54 12.31 -6.66 4.33
C VAL A 54 12.20 -7.18 2.89
N PRO A 55 11.28 -8.10 2.57
CA PRO A 55 11.18 -8.68 1.23
C PRO A 55 10.88 -7.62 0.17
N ASP A 56 11.61 -7.67 -0.95
CA ASP A 56 11.55 -6.72 -2.08
C ASP A 56 10.11 -6.51 -2.60
N ALA A 57 9.33 -7.60 -2.67
CA ALA A 57 7.91 -7.60 -3.05
C ALA A 57 7.01 -6.68 -2.20
N THR A 58 7.42 -6.36 -0.98
CA THR A 58 6.70 -5.47 -0.06
C THR A 58 6.82 -4.01 -0.51
N PHE A 59 7.96 -3.62 -1.09
CA PHE A 59 8.19 -2.28 -1.64
C PHE A 59 7.55 -2.13 -3.01
N ASP A 60 7.48 -3.22 -3.79
CA ASP A 60 6.90 -3.21 -5.12
C ASP A 60 5.48 -2.65 -5.12
N MET A 61 4.63 -3.05 -4.16
CA MET A 61 3.25 -2.57 -4.14
C MET A 61 3.13 -1.07 -3.82
N LEU A 62 3.99 -0.55 -2.94
CA LEU A 62 4.04 0.88 -2.63
C LEU A 62 4.49 1.72 -3.83
N ALA A 63 5.54 1.26 -4.53
CA ALA A 63 6.05 1.90 -5.73
C ALA A 63 5.04 1.80 -6.89
N PHE A 64 4.49 0.60 -7.12
CA PHE A 64 3.53 0.32 -8.17
C PHE A 64 2.24 1.14 -8.00
N SER A 65 1.76 1.35 -6.77
CA SER A 65 0.63 2.25 -6.51
C SER A 65 0.87 3.67 -7.04
N GLY A 66 2.12 4.17 -6.98
CA GLY A 66 2.53 5.46 -7.54
C GLY A 66 2.46 5.49 -9.06
N THR A 67 2.89 4.41 -9.72
CA THR A 67 2.78 4.26 -11.17
C THR A 67 1.34 4.19 -11.65
N VAL A 68 0.45 3.47 -10.94
CA VAL A 68 -0.95 3.26 -11.36
C VAL A 68 -1.84 4.46 -11.07
N LEU A 69 -1.70 5.06 -9.88
CA LEU A 69 -2.61 6.10 -9.40
C LEU A 69 -2.02 7.51 -9.54
N GLY A 70 -0.72 7.64 -9.79
CA GLY A 70 0.00 8.89 -9.76
C GLY A 70 0.49 9.25 -8.36
N ASP A 71 1.74 9.69 -8.26
CA ASP A 71 2.42 9.87 -6.96
C ASP A 71 1.76 10.90 -6.04
N LYS A 72 1.09 11.90 -6.63
CA LYS A 72 0.42 13.00 -5.94
C LYS A 72 -1.11 12.86 -5.89
N SER A 73 -1.68 11.74 -6.34
CA SER A 73 -3.14 11.62 -6.36
C SER A 73 -3.72 11.42 -4.97
N GLU A 74 -4.86 12.06 -4.72
CA GLU A 74 -5.61 11.88 -3.47
C GLU A 74 -6.08 10.42 -3.29
N ASP A 75 -6.34 9.71 -4.40
CA ASP A 75 -6.72 8.29 -4.39
C ASP A 75 -5.57 7.43 -3.83
N ARG A 76 -4.32 7.70 -4.26
CA ARG A 76 -3.13 7.02 -3.73
C ARG A 76 -2.95 7.34 -2.25
N GLN A 77 -3.04 8.62 -1.89
CA GLN A 77 -2.89 9.04 -0.49
C GLN A 77 -3.94 8.37 0.40
N ALA A 78 -5.20 8.29 -0.05
CA ALA A 78 -6.26 7.63 0.70
C ALA A 78 -5.94 6.16 0.97
N VAL A 79 -5.44 5.44 -0.05
CA VAL A 79 -5.00 4.04 0.09
C VAL A 79 -3.85 3.90 1.07
N LEU A 80 -2.83 4.76 0.98
CA LEU A 80 -1.64 4.69 1.83
C LEU A 80 -1.92 5.09 3.28
N VAL A 81 -2.71 6.14 3.50
CA VAL A 81 -3.19 6.56 4.83
C VAL A 81 -4.01 5.44 5.47
N TRP A 82 -4.93 4.83 4.72
CA TRP A 82 -5.70 3.70 5.20
C TRP A 82 -4.79 2.52 5.58
N ALA A 83 -3.87 2.14 4.70
CA ALA A 83 -3.01 0.98 4.92
C ALA A 83 -2.11 1.17 6.16
N ARG A 84 -1.53 2.36 6.33
CA ARG A 84 -0.72 2.71 7.51
C ARG A 84 -1.55 2.72 8.78
N ALA A 85 -2.72 3.35 8.76
CA ALA A 85 -3.61 3.39 9.93
C ALA A 85 -4.04 1.98 10.36
N MET A 86 -4.30 1.08 9.40
CA MET A 86 -4.64 -0.31 9.71
C MET A 86 -3.43 -1.13 10.16
N ALA A 87 -2.23 -0.83 9.65
CA ALA A 87 -0.99 -1.52 10.03
C ALA A 87 -0.50 -1.16 11.43
N THR A 88 -0.71 0.09 11.84
CA THR A 88 -0.17 0.68 13.08
C THR A 88 -1.25 0.95 14.13
N HIS A 89 -2.47 0.45 13.91
CA HIS A 89 -3.62 0.72 14.77
C HIS A 89 -3.91 2.22 14.99
N GLY A 90 -3.47 3.08 14.05
CA GLY A 90 -3.64 4.52 14.10
C GLY A 90 -2.56 5.29 14.88
N GLU A 91 -1.53 4.62 15.38
CA GLU A 91 -0.46 5.24 16.16
C GLU A 91 0.52 6.07 15.32
N VAL A 92 0.62 5.79 14.01
CA VAL A 92 1.61 6.43 13.12
C VAL A 92 0.93 7.08 11.92
N GLY A 93 1.29 8.35 11.66
CA GLY A 93 1.09 8.98 10.36
C GLY A 93 -0.26 9.61 10.09
N GLY A 94 -0.94 10.10 11.13
CA GLY A 94 -2.23 10.80 11.04
C GLY A 94 -3.43 9.84 10.98
N SER A 95 -4.62 10.38 11.24
CA SER A 95 -5.86 9.57 11.24
C SER A 95 -6.63 9.70 9.92
N ILE A 96 -7.41 8.66 9.57
CA ILE A 96 -8.37 8.74 8.45
C ILE A 96 -9.32 9.92 8.65
N ALA A 97 -9.73 10.21 9.89
CA ALA A 97 -10.60 11.34 10.20
C ALA A 97 -9.95 12.68 9.86
N GLU A 98 -8.66 12.85 10.18
CA GLU A 98 -7.90 14.05 9.82
C GLU A 98 -7.74 14.20 8.31
N PHE A 99 -7.43 13.12 7.60
CA PHE A 99 -7.37 13.12 6.14
C PHE A 99 -8.71 13.53 5.51
N CYS A 100 -9.82 12.97 6.00
CA CYS A 100 -11.17 13.35 5.57
C CYS A 100 -11.48 14.83 5.84
N ARG A 101 -11.04 15.40 6.98
CA ARG A 101 -11.18 16.84 7.26
C ARG A 101 -10.40 17.69 6.26
N LEU A 102 -9.14 17.35 5.98
CA LEU A 102 -8.29 18.11 5.07
C LEU A 102 -8.80 18.08 3.63
N THR A 103 -9.26 16.92 3.17
CA THR A 103 -9.79 16.71 1.81
C THR A 103 -11.27 17.08 1.66
N LYS A 104 -11.95 17.43 2.76
CA LYS A 104 -13.41 17.64 2.82
C LYS A 104 -14.22 16.43 2.35
N TRP A 105 -13.68 15.22 2.49
CA TRP A 105 -14.40 14.00 2.15
C TRP A 105 -15.21 13.47 3.32
N SER A 106 -16.37 12.90 3.03
CA SER A 106 -17.04 12.03 3.99
C SER A 106 -16.29 10.70 4.12
N ARG A 107 -16.48 10.00 5.24
CA ARG A 107 -15.92 8.65 5.42
C ARG A 107 -16.37 7.69 4.33
N ALA A 108 -17.63 7.77 3.90
CA ALA A 108 -18.15 6.96 2.80
C ALA A 108 -17.47 7.26 1.45
N THR A 109 -17.12 8.53 1.18
CA THR A 109 -16.35 8.90 -0.02
C THR A 109 -14.94 8.34 0.06
N PHE A 110 -14.29 8.47 1.22
CA PHE A 110 -12.96 7.90 1.45
C PHE A 110 -12.93 6.39 1.19
N ASP A 111 -13.82 5.63 1.82
CA ASP A 111 -13.83 4.17 1.70
C ASP A 111 -14.08 3.74 0.24
N ARG A 112 -14.99 4.42 -0.47
CA ARG A 112 -15.28 4.16 -1.89
C ARG A 112 -14.08 4.46 -2.80
N ARG A 113 -13.42 5.60 -2.61
CA ARG A 113 -12.24 5.97 -3.42
C ARG A 113 -11.09 5.01 -3.17
N ARG A 114 -10.86 4.64 -1.90
CA ARG A 114 -9.89 3.62 -1.51
C ARG A 114 -10.17 2.25 -2.14
N ILE A 115 -11.43 1.78 -2.12
CA ILE A 115 -11.84 0.51 -2.78
C ILE A 115 -11.48 0.54 -4.26
N LYS A 116 -11.95 1.57 -4.98
CA LYS A 116 -11.72 1.72 -6.42
C LYS A 116 -10.23 1.82 -6.76
N ALA A 117 -9.45 2.49 -5.92
CA ALA A 117 -8.01 2.61 -6.08
C ALA A 117 -7.30 1.25 -5.93
N CYS A 118 -7.66 0.45 -4.92
CA CYS A 118 -7.14 -0.91 -4.77
C CYS A 118 -7.53 -1.82 -5.95
N GLU A 119 -8.77 -1.72 -6.44
CA GLU A 119 -9.22 -2.46 -7.63
C GLU A 119 -8.42 -2.09 -8.89
N ARG A 120 -8.14 -0.80 -9.09
CA ARG A 120 -7.30 -0.31 -10.20
C ARG A 120 -5.87 -0.85 -10.11
N ILE A 121 -5.28 -0.87 -8.91
CA ILE A 121 -3.96 -1.44 -8.70
C ILE A 121 -3.96 -2.94 -9.03
N ALA A 122 -4.94 -3.70 -8.55
CA ALA A 122 -5.06 -5.12 -8.84
C ALA A 122 -5.20 -5.39 -10.36
N ALA A 123 -6.07 -4.64 -11.04
CA ALA A 123 -6.25 -4.75 -12.48
C ALA A 123 -4.96 -4.44 -13.27
N ALA A 124 -4.23 -3.39 -12.85
CA ALA A 124 -2.95 -3.05 -13.45
C ALA A 124 -1.90 -4.13 -13.22
N LYS A 125 -1.81 -4.70 -12.01
CA LYS A 125 -0.85 -5.77 -11.72
C LYS A 125 -1.15 -7.04 -12.53
N ASN A 126 -2.41 -7.38 -12.69
CA ASN A 126 -2.84 -8.48 -13.57
C ASN A 126 -2.49 -8.27 -15.05
N THR A 127 -2.41 -7.02 -15.50
CA THR A 127 -1.99 -6.70 -16.87
C THR A 127 -0.47 -6.74 -17.00
N ASP A 128 0.24 -6.23 -15.99
CA ASP A 128 1.70 -6.25 -15.88
C ASP A 128 2.25 -7.69 -15.84
N ASP A 129 1.67 -8.57 -15.01
CA ASP A 129 2.07 -9.98 -14.88
C ASP A 129 1.76 -10.83 -16.13
N ARG A 130 0.91 -10.34 -17.05
CA ARG A 130 0.59 -11.00 -18.33
C ARG A 130 1.48 -10.55 -19.47
N ARG A 131 2.32 -9.53 -19.27
CA ARG A 131 3.24 -9.06 -20.30
C ARG A 131 4.40 -10.06 -20.42
N PRO A 132 4.72 -10.55 -21.63
CA PRO A 132 5.77 -11.55 -21.86
C PRO A 132 7.18 -11.01 -21.59
#